data_AF-A0A210QQD4-F1
#
_entry.id   AF-A0A210QQD4-F1
#
_cell.length_a   1.000
_cell.length_b   1.000
_cell.length_c   1.000
_cell.angle_alpha   90.00
_cell.angle_beta   90.00
_cell.angle_gamma   90.00
#
_symmetry.space_group_name_H-M   'P 1'
#
loop_
_entity.id
_entity.type
_entity.pdbx_description
1 polymer ?
#
loop_
_entity_poly.entity_id
_entity_poly.type
_entity_poly.pdbx_seq_one_letter_code
_entity_poly.pdbx_strand_id
1 'polypeptide(L)'
;MSEDAPFFEPIEGQDDRKPSFELYIKASTIDYASKGSCPICQQWFMLAYLLAEKQSVSFRVYTVLSSSPPKTFSEKLQGKNPSQYPVVIGLGGEDSNGQTLINRIADEIDEVEQFFEEVNPYFRDFKRNTPDNLNALHHFQDLSKKFNAYLQGNDTDGVKLTNYLKVLDQHLCKLETKFLCGNSLSYADCCLLPKLQHVRVAGDAFNNYMIPSEFSGIWKYLQNAYSVPAFVQTLPADRDIISHYIQKAVKKLVGAKSPHLLKLEPPTISVPMEYLQEEVVNTEEEEVINNGEEEEEEAKPNGENGDDQDQMPEPDEINTEVYQQQQELENDEGQENFTNGDNPDENSGTNE
;
A
#
# COMPACT_ATOMS: atom_id res chain seq x y z
N MET A 1 -0.05 1.52 25.53
CA MET A 1 1.38 1.34 25.22
C MET A 1 2.08 2.64 25.62
N SER A 2 3.33 2.62 26.07
CA SER A 2 4.08 3.87 26.24
C SER A 2 4.10 4.60 24.90
N GLU A 3 3.91 5.92 24.89
CA GLU A 3 3.91 6.76 23.67
C GLU A 3 5.20 6.60 22.84
N ASP A 4 6.26 6.02 23.41
CA ASP A 4 7.61 5.94 22.84
C ASP A 4 8.04 4.55 22.34
N ALA A 5 7.19 3.51 22.41
CA ALA A 5 7.55 2.17 21.92
C ALA A 5 7.17 1.99 20.44
N PRO A 6 8.04 1.39 19.60
CA PRO A 6 7.69 1.11 18.21
C PRO A 6 6.54 0.11 18.14
N PHE A 7 5.62 0.34 17.20
CA PHE A 7 4.57 -0.61 16.82
C PHE A 7 5.18 -1.88 16.20
N PHE A 8 6.23 -1.73 15.40
CA PHE A 8 6.93 -2.83 14.75
C PHE A 8 8.43 -2.56 14.71
N GLU A 9 9.22 -3.58 15.04
CA GLU A 9 10.67 -3.60 14.93
C GLU A 9 11.08 -5.03 14.52
N PRO A 10 11.72 -5.22 13.34
CA PRO A 10 12.25 -6.52 12.95
C PRO A 10 13.28 -7.04 13.96
N ILE A 11 13.30 -8.36 14.18
CA ILE A 11 14.34 -9.01 14.98
C ILE A 11 15.59 -9.15 14.11
N GLU A 12 16.51 -8.19 14.21
CA GLU A 12 17.76 -8.16 13.45
C GLU A 12 18.98 -8.01 14.37
N GLY A 13 20.15 -8.46 13.91
CA GLY A 13 21.42 -8.09 14.53
C GLY A 13 21.71 -6.60 14.33
N GLN A 14 22.35 -5.96 15.32
CA GLN A 14 22.89 -4.61 15.16
C GLN A 14 24.05 -4.64 14.16
N ASP A 15 23.86 -4.05 12.99
CA ASP A 15 24.94 -3.64 12.08
C ASP A 15 24.82 -2.13 11.90
N ASP A 16 25.65 -1.36 12.58
CA ASP A 16 25.59 0.11 12.58
C ASP A 16 25.93 0.73 11.21
N ARG A 17 26.34 -0.08 10.23
CA ARG A 17 26.64 0.36 8.86
C ARG A 17 25.42 0.38 7.95
N LYS A 18 24.36 -0.36 8.26
CA LYS A 18 23.17 -0.39 7.41
C LYS A 18 22.35 0.89 7.60
N PRO A 19 21.76 1.46 6.53
CA PRO A 19 20.76 2.51 6.64
C PRO A 19 19.70 2.14 7.68
N SER A 20 19.43 3.06 8.61
CA SER A 20 18.41 2.85 9.63
C SER A 20 17.49 4.05 9.79
N PHE A 21 16.19 3.81 10.01
CA PHE A 21 15.18 4.86 10.07
C PHE A 21 13.93 4.48 10.87
N GLU A 22 13.16 5.48 11.28
CA GLU A 22 11.82 5.37 11.83
C GLU A 22 10.80 5.73 10.74
N LEU A 23 9.78 4.89 10.58
CA LEU A 23 8.64 5.12 9.71
C LEU A 23 7.40 5.42 10.55
N TYR A 24 6.84 6.61 10.39
CA TYR A 24 5.65 7.06 11.08
C TYR A 24 4.44 6.94 10.17
N ILE A 25 3.46 6.11 10.56
CA ILE A 25 2.23 5.85 9.81
C ILE A 25 1.00 6.35 10.57
N LYS A 26 -0.11 6.60 9.87
CA LYS A 26 -1.38 6.96 10.54
C LYS A 26 -1.82 5.84 11.49
N ALA A 27 -2.21 6.20 12.71
CA ALA A 27 -2.86 5.31 13.66
C ALA A 27 -4.34 5.09 13.30
N SER A 28 -4.93 4.03 13.85
CA SER A 28 -6.37 3.80 13.84
C SER A 28 -7.11 4.99 14.46
N THR A 29 -8.19 5.44 13.83
CA THR A 29 -9.09 6.45 14.39
C THR A 29 -10.12 5.85 15.35
N ILE A 30 -10.09 4.52 15.55
CA ILE A 30 -10.99 3.78 16.43
C ILE A 30 -10.33 3.50 17.78
N ASP A 31 -9.12 2.92 17.78
CA ASP A 31 -8.40 2.56 19.01
C ASP A 31 -7.17 3.43 19.30
N TYR A 32 -6.87 4.38 18.42
CA TYR A 32 -5.83 5.40 18.57
C TYR A 32 -4.40 4.85 18.71
N ALA A 33 -4.19 3.55 18.47
CA ALA A 33 -2.90 2.88 18.73
C ALA A 33 -2.49 1.88 17.66
N SER A 34 -3.43 1.16 17.05
CA SER A 34 -3.11 0.21 15.98
C SER A 34 -2.86 0.92 14.64
N LYS A 35 -2.44 0.17 13.62
CA LYS A 35 -2.23 0.72 12.27
C LYS A 35 -3.56 1.23 11.70
N GLY A 36 -3.56 2.47 11.20
CA GLY A 36 -4.66 3.02 10.42
C GLY A 36 -4.68 2.46 9.00
N SER A 37 -5.76 2.75 8.26
CA SER A 37 -5.99 2.22 6.90
C SER A 37 -5.46 3.13 5.79
N CYS A 38 -4.32 3.79 5.97
CA CYS A 38 -3.77 4.67 4.95
C CYS A 38 -3.02 3.84 3.88
N PRO A 39 -3.48 3.79 2.61
CA PRO A 39 -2.85 2.93 1.61
C PRO A 39 -1.39 3.25 1.33
N ILE A 40 -1.02 4.54 1.27
CA ILE A 40 0.37 4.95 1.05
C ILE A 40 1.27 4.64 2.25
N CYS A 41 0.74 4.76 3.49
CA CYS A 41 1.45 4.29 4.67
C CYS A 41 1.72 2.78 4.58
N GLN A 42 0.74 1.98 4.15
CA GLN A 42 0.93 0.54 3.99
C GLN A 42 1.95 0.23 2.89
N GLN A 43 1.90 0.94 1.75
CA GLN A 43 2.88 0.79 0.65
C GLN A 43 4.32 0.94 1.15
N TRP A 44 4.62 2.04 1.84
CA TRP A 44 5.98 2.30 2.32
C TRP A 44 6.39 1.37 3.46
N PHE A 45 5.44 0.92 4.29
CA PHE A 45 5.72 -0.11 5.28
C PHE A 45 6.04 -1.46 4.60
N MET A 46 5.32 -1.85 3.55
CA MET A 46 5.65 -3.05 2.77
C MET A 46 7.06 -2.96 2.18
N LEU A 47 7.43 -1.82 1.59
CA LEU A 47 8.77 -1.61 1.03
C LEU A 47 9.87 -1.67 2.09
N ALA A 48 9.66 -1.04 3.26
CA ALA A 48 10.59 -1.12 4.38
C ALA A 48 10.78 -2.57 4.85
N TYR A 49 9.68 -3.33 4.92
CA TYR A 49 9.71 -4.75 5.29
C TYR A 49 10.51 -5.58 4.28
N LEU A 50 10.27 -5.40 2.98
CA LEU A 50 10.98 -6.12 1.91
C LEU A 50 12.47 -5.79 1.89
N LEU A 51 12.86 -4.52 2.09
CA LEU A 51 14.25 -4.11 2.20
C LEU A 51 14.95 -4.71 3.43
N ALA A 52 14.25 -4.81 4.55
CA ALA A 52 14.73 -5.46 5.76
C ALA A 52 14.90 -6.98 5.58
N GLU A 53 13.99 -7.66 4.87
CA GLU A 53 14.16 -9.07 4.49
C GLU A 53 15.42 -9.31 3.63
N LYS A 54 15.81 -8.32 2.82
CA LYS A 54 17.08 -8.32 2.07
C LYS A 54 18.30 -7.94 2.92
N GLN A 55 18.12 -7.68 4.22
CA GLN A 55 19.15 -7.19 5.14
C GLN A 55 19.81 -5.88 4.68
N SER A 56 19.08 -5.08 3.90
CA SER A 56 19.61 -3.84 3.31
C SER A 56 19.42 -2.63 4.19
N VAL A 57 18.41 -2.65 5.06
CA VAL A 57 18.04 -1.55 5.95
C VAL A 57 17.58 -2.10 7.29
N SER A 58 17.59 -1.27 8.32
CA SER A 58 16.91 -1.52 9.59
C SER A 58 15.82 -0.48 9.78
N PHE A 59 14.65 -0.85 10.27
CA PHE A 59 13.62 0.16 10.50
C PHE A 59 12.75 -0.13 11.71
N ARG A 60 12.09 0.91 12.19
CA ARG A 60 11.05 0.84 13.22
C ARG A 60 9.81 1.54 12.72
N VAL A 61 8.64 1.04 13.08
CA VAL A 61 7.37 1.69 12.74
C VAL A 61 6.72 2.25 13.98
N TYR A 62 6.22 3.47 13.87
CA TYR A 62 5.42 4.15 14.88
C TYR A 62 4.07 4.55 14.28
N THR A 63 3.01 4.44 15.08
CA THR A 63 1.67 4.88 14.69
C THR A 63 1.38 6.24 15.31
N VAL A 64 0.85 7.18 14.52
CA VAL A 64 0.53 8.54 14.96
C VAL A 64 -0.93 8.86 14.69
N LEU A 65 -1.66 9.27 15.72
CA LEU A 65 -3.01 9.82 15.53
C LEU A 65 -2.88 11.23 14.94
N SER A 66 -3.27 11.41 13.68
CA SER A 66 -3.06 12.67 12.95
C SER A 66 -3.80 13.87 13.57
N SER A 67 -4.94 13.65 14.22
CA SER A 67 -5.70 14.69 14.92
C SER A 67 -5.11 15.10 16.27
N SER A 68 -4.22 14.28 16.83
CA SER A 68 -3.52 14.57 18.08
C SER A 68 -2.13 13.91 18.09
N PRO A 69 -1.17 14.44 17.30
CA PRO A 69 0.17 13.87 17.26
C PRO A 69 0.86 13.96 18.64
N PRO A 70 1.59 12.91 19.08
CA PRO A 70 2.35 12.95 20.33
C PRO A 70 3.38 14.07 20.33
N LYS A 71 3.60 14.71 21.48
CA LYS A 71 4.58 15.80 21.61
C LYS A 71 5.99 15.38 21.21
N THR A 72 6.39 14.15 21.57
CA THR A 72 7.70 13.58 21.22
C THR A 72 7.90 13.49 19.72
N PHE A 73 6.86 13.19 18.96
CA PHE A 73 6.88 13.20 17.50
C PHE A 73 6.99 14.62 16.94
N SER A 74 6.16 15.56 17.42
CA SER A 74 6.23 16.96 16.99
C SER A 74 7.59 17.60 17.31
N GLU A 75 8.23 17.24 18.43
CA GLU A 75 9.58 17.69 18.79
C GLU A 75 10.64 17.17 17.81
N LYS A 76 10.56 15.90 17.40
CA LYS A 76 11.44 15.33 16.35
C LYS A 76 11.29 16.09 15.02
N LEU A 77 10.10 16.58 14.71
CA LEU A 77 9.81 17.39 13.53
C LEU A 77 10.01 18.90 13.75
N GLN A 78 10.78 19.29 14.77
CA GLN A 78 11.12 20.70 15.04
C GLN A 78 9.89 21.59 15.26
N GLY A 79 8.84 21.02 15.86
CA GLY A 79 7.57 21.71 16.12
C GLY A 79 6.61 21.74 14.93
N LYS A 80 6.95 21.13 13.80
CA LYS A 80 6.02 20.95 12.68
C LYS A 80 5.02 19.83 12.98
N ASN A 81 3.80 20.00 12.47
CA ASN A 81 2.84 18.93 12.35
C ASN A 81 2.72 18.59 10.86
N PRO A 82 3.02 17.36 10.45
CA PRO A 82 2.98 16.98 9.04
C PRO A 82 1.53 16.95 8.58
N SER A 83 1.26 17.49 7.39
CA SER A 83 -0.05 17.43 6.73
C SER A 83 -0.29 16.08 6.06
N GLN A 84 0.78 15.33 5.79
CA GLN A 84 0.76 14.06 5.08
C GLN A 84 1.48 12.97 5.88
N TYR A 85 1.15 11.72 5.57
CA TYR A 85 1.80 10.54 6.10
C TYR A 85 2.02 9.56 4.94
N PRO A 86 3.06 8.72 4.97
CA PRO A 86 3.98 8.51 6.10
C PRO A 86 5.02 9.62 6.25
N VAL A 87 5.69 9.64 7.41
CA VAL A 87 6.88 10.45 7.66
C VAL A 87 8.05 9.52 7.95
N VAL A 88 9.23 9.83 7.43
CA VAL A 88 10.46 9.05 7.69
C VAL A 88 11.48 9.90 8.42
N ILE A 89 12.12 9.34 9.44
CA ILE A 89 13.22 9.98 10.17
C ILE A 89 14.42 9.04 10.20
N GLY A 90 15.54 9.45 9.61
CA GLY A 90 16.77 8.66 9.60
C GLY A 90 17.46 8.62 10.97
N LEU A 91 17.89 7.42 11.35
CA LEU A 91 18.53 7.11 12.64
C LEU A 91 20.04 6.92 12.54
N GLY A 92 20.53 6.46 11.39
CA GLY A 92 21.94 6.09 11.22
C GLY A 92 22.23 5.43 9.87
N GLY A 93 23.51 5.18 9.60
CA GLY A 93 23.99 4.72 8.30
C GLY A 93 24.13 5.85 7.27
N GLU A 94 24.49 5.46 6.05
CA GLU A 94 24.70 6.37 4.92
C GLU A 94 23.79 5.99 3.75
N ASP A 95 23.39 6.98 2.95
CA ASP A 95 22.71 6.77 1.69
C ASP A 95 23.64 6.27 0.57
N SER A 96 23.08 6.00 -0.62
CA SER A 96 23.84 5.62 -1.81
C SER A 96 24.90 6.63 -2.26
N ASN A 97 24.84 7.87 -1.78
CA ASN A 97 25.80 8.95 -2.07
C ASN A 97 26.84 9.15 -0.95
N GLY A 98 26.80 8.34 0.12
CA GLY A 98 27.69 8.48 1.28
C GLY A 98 27.28 9.61 2.23
N GLN A 99 26.03 10.10 2.17
CA GLN A 99 25.52 11.11 3.09
C GLN A 99 24.88 10.45 4.31
N THR A 100 25.12 11.01 5.49
CA THR A 100 24.53 10.52 6.74
C THR A 100 23.02 10.67 6.75
N LEU A 101 22.32 9.65 7.23
CA LEU A 101 20.86 9.66 7.38
C LEU A 101 20.39 10.28 8.70
N ILE A 102 21.30 10.52 9.66
CA ILE A 102 20.95 10.97 11.02
C ILE A 102 20.17 12.28 10.97
N ASN A 103 18.97 12.27 11.56
CA ASN A 103 18.04 13.41 11.63
C ASN A 103 17.53 13.90 10.26
N ARG A 104 17.73 13.14 9.19
CA ARG A 104 17.08 13.43 7.91
C ARG A 104 15.59 13.14 8.05
N ILE A 105 14.76 14.14 7.73
CA ILE A 105 13.30 14.05 7.76
C ILE A 105 12.82 14.03 6.32
N ALA A 106 11.89 13.13 6.03
CA ALA A 106 11.07 13.16 4.83
C ALA A 106 9.60 13.21 5.27
N ASP A 107 8.96 14.36 5.14
CA ASP A 107 7.58 14.60 5.59
C ASP A 107 6.60 14.96 4.45
N GLU A 108 7.08 14.92 3.21
CA GLU A 108 6.29 14.95 1.98
C GLU A 108 6.47 13.65 1.17
N ILE A 109 5.48 13.29 0.34
CA ILE A 109 5.51 12.02 -0.41
C ILE A 109 6.73 11.92 -1.34
N ASP A 110 7.11 13.00 -2.02
CA ASP A 110 8.32 13.03 -2.87
C ASP A 110 9.60 12.80 -2.06
N GLU A 111 9.68 13.38 -0.87
CA GLU A 111 10.83 13.21 0.01
C GLU A 111 10.91 11.78 0.54
N VAL A 112 9.76 11.15 0.82
CA VAL A 112 9.71 9.74 1.24
C VAL A 112 10.17 8.85 0.10
N GLU A 113 9.69 9.07 -1.13
CA GLU A 113 10.15 8.31 -2.29
C GLU A 113 11.67 8.46 -2.50
N GLN A 114 12.16 9.70 -2.48
CA GLN A 114 13.57 10.00 -2.62
C GLN A 114 14.41 9.33 -1.51
N PHE A 115 13.94 9.36 -0.26
CA PHE A 115 14.59 8.69 0.87
C PHE A 115 14.71 7.19 0.61
N PHE A 116 13.63 6.53 0.17
CA PHE A 116 13.64 5.10 -0.11
C PHE A 116 14.52 4.73 -1.30
N GLU A 117 14.59 5.57 -2.33
CA GLU A 117 15.49 5.39 -3.48
C GLU A 117 16.97 5.40 -3.07
N GLU A 118 17.32 6.29 -2.16
CA GLU A 118 18.67 6.53 -1.66
C GLU A 118 19.16 5.48 -0.67
N VAL A 119 18.28 4.95 0.20
CA VAL A 119 18.63 3.84 1.10
C VAL A 119 18.59 2.47 0.40
N ASN A 120 18.13 2.42 -0.85
CA ASN A 120 18.06 1.23 -1.69
C ASN A 120 18.94 1.34 -2.95
N PRO A 121 20.26 1.19 -2.84
CA PRO A 121 21.14 1.23 -4.01
C PRO A 121 21.06 -0.02 -4.90
N TYR A 122 20.59 -1.16 -4.39
CA TYR A 122 20.79 -2.46 -5.05
C TYR A 122 19.51 -3.07 -5.65
N PHE A 123 18.35 -2.91 -5.02
CA PHE A 123 17.15 -3.67 -5.36
C PHE A 123 16.24 -2.87 -6.30
N ARG A 124 16.51 -2.99 -7.59
CA ARG A 124 15.78 -2.26 -8.65
C ARG A 124 14.28 -2.55 -8.64
N ASP A 125 13.85 -3.75 -8.27
CA ASP A 125 12.43 -4.13 -8.23
C ASP A 125 11.61 -3.26 -7.24
N PHE A 126 12.27 -2.68 -6.24
CA PHE A 126 11.66 -1.81 -5.23
C PHE A 126 11.73 -0.33 -5.59
N LYS A 127 12.24 0.02 -6.78
CA LYS A 127 12.36 1.40 -7.29
C LYS A 127 11.19 1.74 -8.20
N ARG A 128 10.57 2.92 -8.03
CA ARG A 128 9.38 3.31 -8.81
C ARG A 128 9.67 3.43 -10.30
N ASN A 129 10.78 4.11 -10.63
CA ASN A 129 11.07 4.58 -11.97
C ASN A 129 11.74 3.53 -12.89
N THR A 130 11.56 2.23 -12.58
CA THR A 130 11.98 1.17 -13.52
C THR A 130 10.93 0.99 -14.62
N PRO A 131 11.33 0.59 -15.84
CA PRO A 131 10.37 0.35 -16.92
C PRO A 131 9.25 -0.63 -16.55
N ASP A 132 9.61 -1.72 -15.84
CA ASP A 132 8.66 -2.75 -15.43
C ASP A 132 7.63 -2.23 -14.41
N ASN A 133 8.08 -1.45 -13.42
CA ASN A 133 7.17 -0.86 -12.43
C ASN A 133 6.28 0.22 -13.04
N LEU A 134 6.81 1.08 -13.93
CA LEU A 134 6.02 2.09 -14.63
C LEU A 134 4.94 1.42 -15.50
N ASN A 135 5.30 0.40 -16.28
CA ASN A 135 4.35 -0.37 -17.07
C ASN A 135 3.26 -1.02 -16.20
N ALA A 136 3.64 -1.63 -15.07
CA ALA A 136 2.68 -2.22 -14.15
C ALA A 136 1.73 -1.19 -13.54
N LEU A 137 2.24 -0.03 -13.09
CA LEU A 137 1.46 1.06 -12.48
C LEU A 137 0.33 1.55 -13.39
N HIS A 138 0.56 1.61 -14.71
CA HIS A 138 -0.45 2.01 -15.68
C HIS A 138 -1.72 1.16 -15.65
N HIS A 139 -1.61 -0.12 -15.34
CA HIS A 139 -2.75 -1.04 -15.34
C HIS A 139 -3.74 -0.79 -14.18
N PHE A 140 -3.35 -0.02 -13.16
CA PHE A 140 -4.18 0.21 -11.97
C PHE A 140 -4.16 1.63 -11.41
N GLN A 141 -3.58 2.60 -12.13
CA GLN A 141 -3.47 4.01 -11.68
C GLN A 141 -4.82 4.62 -11.26
N ASP A 142 -5.90 4.27 -11.96
CA ASP A 142 -7.26 4.79 -11.73
C ASP A 142 -8.07 3.98 -10.71
N LEU A 143 -7.54 2.87 -10.16
CA LEU A 143 -8.33 1.94 -9.34
C LEU A 143 -9.03 2.64 -8.16
N SER A 144 -8.28 3.44 -7.39
CA SER A 144 -8.82 4.17 -6.24
C SER A 144 -9.87 5.19 -6.66
N LYS A 145 -9.68 5.88 -7.78
CA LYS A 145 -10.66 6.83 -8.33
C LYS A 145 -11.95 6.13 -8.76
N LYS A 146 -11.86 4.98 -9.45
CA LYS A 146 -13.02 4.17 -9.82
C LYS A 146 -13.75 3.65 -8.59
N PHE A 147 -13.01 3.19 -7.59
CA PHE A 147 -13.58 2.68 -6.35
C PHE A 147 -14.27 3.78 -5.51
N ASN A 148 -13.65 4.96 -5.39
CA ASN A 148 -14.27 6.09 -4.70
C ASN A 148 -15.53 6.57 -5.43
N ALA A 149 -15.49 6.67 -6.77
CA ALA A 149 -16.67 6.98 -7.55
C ALA A 149 -17.80 5.95 -7.34
N TYR A 150 -17.46 4.66 -7.19
CA TYR A 150 -18.41 3.62 -6.85
C TYR A 150 -19.05 3.83 -5.46
N LEU A 151 -18.25 4.05 -4.42
CA LEU A 151 -18.76 4.28 -3.07
C LEU A 151 -19.61 5.57 -2.96
N GLN A 152 -19.25 6.59 -3.74
CA GLN A 152 -19.98 7.87 -3.82
C GLN A 152 -21.25 7.81 -4.70
N GLY A 153 -21.59 6.65 -5.27
CA GLY A 153 -22.79 6.49 -6.09
C GLY A 153 -22.68 7.04 -7.53
N ASN A 154 -21.48 7.45 -7.96
CA ASN A 154 -21.18 7.89 -9.34
C ASN A 154 -20.99 6.70 -10.32
N ASP A 155 -21.07 5.47 -9.81
CA ASP A 155 -21.14 4.20 -10.52
C ASP A 155 -22.19 3.29 -9.86
N THR A 156 -23.48 3.61 -10.02
CA THR A 156 -24.60 3.07 -9.23
C THR A 156 -24.62 1.54 -9.07
N ASP A 157 -24.22 0.82 -10.12
CA ASP A 157 -24.20 -0.65 -10.17
C ASP A 157 -22.78 -1.26 -10.12
N GLY A 158 -21.74 -0.44 -9.94
CA GLY A 158 -20.36 -0.90 -9.92
C GLY A 158 -19.84 -1.39 -11.27
N VAL A 159 -20.53 -1.07 -12.36
CA VAL A 159 -20.19 -1.55 -13.71
C VAL A 159 -18.85 -0.99 -14.17
N LYS A 160 -18.56 0.29 -13.90
CA LYS A 160 -17.28 0.91 -14.28
C LYS A 160 -16.13 0.32 -13.47
N LEU A 161 -16.30 0.16 -12.16
CA LEU A 161 -15.32 -0.50 -11.30
C LEU A 161 -15.07 -1.96 -11.74
N THR A 162 -16.14 -2.72 -11.97
CA THR A 162 -16.05 -4.13 -12.37
C THR A 162 -15.38 -4.30 -13.72
N ASN A 163 -15.68 -3.45 -14.70
CA ASN A 163 -15.00 -3.46 -15.99
C ASN A 163 -13.52 -3.08 -15.86
N TYR A 164 -13.18 -2.14 -14.97
CA TYR A 164 -11.79 -1.79 -14.70
C TYR A 164 -11.02 -2.96 -14.08
N LEU A 165 -11.59 -3.61 -13.06
CA LEU A 165 -11.03 -4.82 -12.46
C LEU A 165 -10.92 -5.97 -13.47
N LYS A 166 -11.86 -6.10 -14.40
CA LYS A 166 -11.77 -7.10 -15.48
C LYS A 166 -10.56 -6.88 -16.38
N VAL A 167 -10.21 -5.64 -16.70
CA VAL A 167 -9.01 -5.32 -17.50
C VAL A 167 -7.75 -5.65 -16.71
N LEU A 168 -7.70 -5.31 -15.42
CA LEU A 168 -6.60 -5.68 -14.52
C LEU A 168 -6.46 -7.21 -14.41
N ASP A 169 -7.57 -7.93 -14.24
CA ASP A 169 -7.60 -9.39 -14.19
C ASP A 169 -7.04 -10.03 -15.45
N GLN A 170 -7.45 -9.53 -16.63
CA GLN A 170 -6.93 -10.00 -17.91
C GLN A 170 -5.43 -9.74 -18.08
N HIS A 171 -4.91 -8.64 -17.52
CA HIS A 171 -3.48 -8.39 -17.49
C HIS A 171 -2.77 -9.40 -16.59
N LEU A 172 -3.23 -9.59 -15.36
CA LEU A 172 -2.66 -10.56 -14.41
C LEU A 172 -2.69 -12.00 -14.97
N CYS A 173 -3.75 -12.39 -15.68
CA CYS A 173 -3.85 -13.71 -16.30
C CYS A 173 -2.83 -13.95 -17.43
N LYS A 174 -2.29 -12.89 -18.05
CA LYS A 174 -1.27 -12.99 -19.10
C LYS A 174 0.14 -13.10 -18.53
N LEU A 175 0.33 -12.76 -17.26
CA LEU A 175 1.63 -12.86 -16.61
C LEU A 175 1.95 -14.33 -16.32
N GLU A 176 3.18 -14.73 -16.60
CA GLU A 176 3.71 -16.04 -16.22
C GLU A 176 4.38 -16.03 -14.83
N THR A 177 4.08 -15.00 -14.04
CA THR A 177 4.72 -14.69 -12.75
C THR A 177 3.69 -14.59 -11.62
N LYS A 178 4.13 -14.75 -10.38
CA LYS A 178 3.25 -14.63 -9.19
C LYS A 178 2.71 -13.22 -8.97
N PHE A 179 3.50 -12.20 -9.33
CA PHE A 179 3.24 -10.79 -9.09
C PHE A 179 3.52 -9.94 -10.34
N LEU A 180 3.29 -8.62 -10.26
CA LEU A 180 3.25 -7.72 -11.41
C LEU A 180 4.55 -7.67 -12.21
N CYS A 181 5.69 -7.69 -11.52
CA CYS A 181 7.01 -7.56 -12.14
C CYS A 181 7.89 -8.80 -11.97
N GLY A 182 7.36 -9.90 -11.43
CA GLY A 182 8.15 -11.09 -11.15
C GLY A 182 7.54 -12.05 -10.13
N ASN A 183 8.35 -12.96 -9.61
CA ASN A 183 7.94 -13.97 -8.61
C ASN A 183 8.11 -13.50 -7.16
N SER A 184 8.59 -12.27 -6.95
CA SER A 184 8.66 -11.57 -5.66
C SER A 184 7.91 -10.23 -5.80
N LEU A 185 7.43 -9.67 -4.67
CA LEU A 185 6.77 -8.37 -4.68
C LEU A 185 7.73 -7.27 -5.17
N SER A 186 7.23 -6.36 -5.99
CA SER A 186 7.90 -5.15 -6.48
C SER A 186 7.28 -3.88 -5.88
N TYR A 187 7.82 -2.73 -6.25
CA TYR A 187 7.21 -1.43 -5.94
C TYR A 187 5.75 -1.36 -6.39
N ALA A 188 5.45 -1.79 -7.62
CA ALA A 188 4.09 -1.75 -8.16
C ALA A 188 3.12 -2.63 -7.34
N ASP A 189 3.58 -3.79 -6.85
CA ASP A 189 2.75 -4.65 -5.99
C ASP A 189 2.43 -3.97 -4.66
N CYS A 190 3.41 -3.30 -4.04
CA CYS A 190 3.23 -2.49 -2.83
C CYS A 190 2.22 -1.35 -3.03
N CYS A 191 2.06 -0.83 -4.25
CA CYS A 191 1.02 0.15 -4.58
C CYS A 191 -0.36 -0.47 -4.80
N LEU A 192 -0.44 -1.64 -5.46
CA LEU A 192 -1.71 -2.26 -5.86
C LEU A 192 -2.39 -2.98 -4.70
N LEU A 193 -1.63 -3.74 -3.91
CA LEU A 193 -2.17 -4.64 -2.87
C LEU A 193 -3.01 -3.92 -1.80
N PRO A 194 -2.57 -2.79 -1.21
CA PRO A 194 -3.41 -2.00 -0.30
C PRO A 194 -4.73 -1.56 -0.93
N LYS A 195 -4.70 -1.15 -2.20
CA LYS A 195 -5.90 -0.69 -2.95
C LYS A 195 -6.88 -1.83 -3.17
N LEU A 196 -6.42 -3.01 -3.57
CA LEU A 196 -7.28 -4.19 -3.72
C LEU A 196 -7.90 -4.62 -2.38
N GLN A 197 -7.14 -4.57 -1.29
CA GLN A 197 -7.68 -4.86 0.04
C GLN A 197 -8.82 -3.90 0.42
N HIS A 198 -8.64 -2.61 0.14
CA HIS A 198 -9.68 -1.60 0.35
C HIS A 198 -10.94 -1.89 -0.49
N VAL A 199 -10.78 -2.23 -1.77
CA VAL A 199 -11.89 -2.61 -2.65
C VAL A 199 -12.69 -3.78 -2.07
N ARG A 200 -11.99 -4.81 -1.57
CA ARG A 200 -12.63 -5.99 -0.95
C ARG A 200 -13.43 -5.62 0.28
N VAL A 201 -12.79 -4.98 1.26
CA VAL A 201 -13.36 -4.77 2.58
C VAL A 201 -14.46 -3.71 2.55
N ALA A 202 -14.18 -2.54 1.98
CA ALA A 202 -15.18 -1.47 1.94
C ALA A 202 -16.25 -1.72 0.88
N GLY A 203 -15.93 -2.39 -0.24
CA GLY A 203 -16.92 -2.77 -1.24
C GLY A 203 -18.01 -3.66 -0.64
N ASP A 204 -17.62 -4.70 0.10
CA ASP A 204 -18.56 -5.59 0.77
C ASP A 204 -19.33 -4.85 1.90
N ALA A 205 -18.65 -4.05 2.71
CA ALA A 205 -19.27 -3.37 3.85
C ALA A 205 -20.38 -2.37 3.46
N PHE A 206 -20.19 -1.59 2.39
CA PHE A 206 -21.12 -0.53 2.01
C PHE A 206 -22.11 -0.93 0.91
N ASN A 207 -21.77 -1.90 0.07
CA ASN A 207 -22.56 -2.24 -1.11
C ASN A 207 -22.77 -3.75 -1.34
N ASN A 208 -22.30 -4.64 -0.44
CA ASN A 208 -22.18 -6.08 -0.72
C ASN A 208 -21.44 -6.36 -2.05
N TYR A 209 -20.50 -5.48 -2.40
CA TYR A 209 -19.71 -5.65 -3.60
C TYR A 209 -18.60 -6.66 -3.33
N MET A 210 -18.57 -7.71 -4.14
CA MET A 210 -17.51 -8.69 -4.15
C MET A 210 -16.79 -8.61 -5.48
N ILE A 211 -15.46 -8.71 -5.47
CA ILE A 211 -14.69 -8.96 -6.69
C ILE A 211 -15.24 -10.27 -7.29
N PRO A 212 -15.69 -10.30 -8.56
CA PRO A 212 -16.26 -11.49 -9.17
C PRO A 212 -15.34 -12.71 -9.04
N SER A 213 -15.87 -13.87 -8.67
CA SER A 213 -15.07 -15.08 -8.46
C SER A 213 -14.40 -15.58 -9.74
N GLU A 214 -14.96 -15.26 -10.91
CA GLU A 214 -14.39 -15.57 -12.22
C GLU A 214 -13.10 -14.76 -12.55
N PHE A 215 -12.77 -13.71 -11.79
CA PHE A 215 -11.54 -12.93 -11.99
C PHE A 215 -10.32 -13.66 -11.40
N SER A 216 -9.94 -14.73 -12.09
CA SER A 216 -8.94 -15.69 -11.62
C SER A 216 -7.54 -15.13 -11.46
N GLY A 217 -7.15 -14.13 -12.25
CA GLY A 217 -5.87 -13.45 -12.15
C GLY A 217 -5.78 -12.65 -10.86
N ILE A 218 -6.82 -11.87 -10.52
CA ILE A 218 -6.88 -11.12 -9.26
C ILE A 218 -6.90 -12.07 -8.07
N TRP A 219 -7.70 -13.14 -8.09
CA TRP A 219 -7.80 -14.03 -6.94
C TRP A 219 -6.53 -14.84 -6.69
N LYS A 220 -5.84 -15.32 -7.74
CA LYS A 220 -4.52 -15.95 -7.61
C LYS A 220 -3.47 -14.96 -7.11
N TYR A 221 -3.49 -13.72 -7.62
CA TYR A 221 -2.58 -12.66 -7.17
C TYR A 221 -2.75 -12.35 -5.68
N LEU A 222 -3.99 -12.18 -5.21
CA LEU A 222 -4.30 -11.96 -3.80
C LEU A 222 -3.93 -13.17 -2.94
N GLN A 223 -4.21 -14.39 -3.40
CA GLN A 223 -3.80 -15.59 -2.68
C GLN A 223 -2.28 -15.63 -2.47
N ASN A 224 -1.51 -15.39 -3.54
CA ASN A 224 -0.05 -15.33 -3.45
C ASN A 224 0.36 -14.26 -2.42
N ALA A 225 -0.24 -13.07 -2.48
CA ALA A 225 0.08 -11.97 -1.56
C ALA A 225 -0.26 -12.31 -0.09
N TYR A 226 -1.36 -13.01 0.19
CA TYR A 226 -1.72 -13.43 1.55
C TYR A 226 -0.76 -14.49 2.14
N SER A 227 0.15 -15.05 1.34
CA SER A 227 1.25 -15.87 1.83
C SER A 227 2.55 -15.09 2.10
N VAL A 228 2.60 -13.79 1.76
CA VAL A 228 3.80 -12.95 1.91
C VAL A 228 3.73 -12.13 3.21
N PRO A 229 4.69 -12.30 4.15
CA PRO A 229 4.70 -11.58 5.42
C PRO A 229 4.67 -10.06 5.29
N ALA A 230 5.40 -9.49 4.32
CA ALA A 230 5.42 -8.06 4.06
C ALA A 230 4.01 -7.48 3.83
N PHE A 231 3.11 -8.21 3.19
CA PHE A 231 1.73 -7.77 3.02
C PHE A 231 0.89 -8.05 4.27
N VAL A 232 0.91 -9.28 4.78
CA VAL A 232 0.05 -9.70 5.90
C VAL A 232 0.32 -8.91 7.19
N GLN A 233 1.59 -8.63 7.50
CA GLN A 233 1.97 -7.90 8.72
C GLN A 233 1.62 -6.41 8.65
N THR A 234 1.49 -5.87 7.44
CA THR A 234 1.21 -4.44 7.21
C THR A 234 -0.28 -4.15 7.03
N LEU A 235 -1.13 -5.18 6.88
CA LEU A 235 -2.58 -5.01 6.79
C LEU A 235 -3.16 -4.27 8.01
N PRO A 236 -4.01 -3.24 7.80
CA PRO A 236 -4.86 -2.70 8.85
C PRO A 236 -5.99 -3.69 9.17
N ALA A 237 -6.67 -3.51 10.31
CA ALA A 237 -7.89 -4.27 10.56
C ALA A 237 -9.03 -3.78 9.65
N ASP A 238 -9.95 -4.67 9.31
CA ASP A 238 -11.05 -4.36 8.37
C ASP A 238 -11.91 -3.18 8.86
N ARG A 239 -12.16 -3.09 10.16
CA ARG A 239 -12.91 -1.98 10.76
C ARG A 239 -12.28 -0.61 10.48
N ASP A 240 -10.95 -0.54 10.36
CA ASP A 240 -10.22 0.71 10.14
C ASP A 240 -10.38 1.13 8.67
N ILE A 241 -10.32 0.17 7.74
CA ILE A 241 -10.68 0.39 6.34
C ILE A 241 -12.12 0.87 6.24
N ILE A 242 -13.08 0.19 6.89
CA ILE A 242 -14.50 0.58 6.84
C ILE A 242 -14.68 2.00 7.42
N SER A 243 -14.03 2.31 8.54
CA SER A 243 -14.08 3.62 9.19
C SER A 243 -13.61 4.74 8.27
N HIS A 244 -12.55 4.51 7.50
CA HIS A 244 -12.03 5.47 6.53
C HIS A 244 -13.06 5.88 5.45
N TYR A 245 -14.00 5.00 5.12
CA TYR A 245 -15.01 5.26 4.08
C TYR A 245 -16.39 5.67 4.61
N ILE A 246 -16.65 5.68 5.93
CA ILE A 246 -17.99 5.98 6.49
C ILE A 246 -18.55 7.31 5.97
N GLN A 247 -17.73 8.36 5.94
CA GLN A 247 -18.16 9.69 5.51
C GLN A 247 -18.13 9.86 3.97
N LYS A 248 -17.39 9.00 3.27
CA LYS A 248 -17.22 9.05 1.80
C LYS A 248 -18.31 8.29 1.05
N ALA A 249 -18.87 7.24 1.66
CA ALA A 249 -19.86 6.38 1.03
C ALA A 249 -21.28 6.96 1.12
N VAL A 250 -22.03 6.91 0.01
CA VAL A 250 -23.43 7.37 -0.03
C VAL A 250 -24.38 6.37 0.63
N LYS A 251 -24.10 5.06 0.47
CA LYS A 251 -24.92 4.02 1.10
C LYS A 251 -24.47 3.82 2.55
N LYS A 252 -25.45 3.59 3.43
CA LYS A 252 -25.17 3.14 4.80
C LYS A 252 -24.64 1.71 4.78
N LEU A 253 -23.86 1.37 5.79
CA LEU A 253 -23.35 0.03 6.02
C LEU A 253 -24.45 -1.02 5.91
N VAL A 254 -24.15 -2.12 5.24
CA VAL A 254 -25.10 -3.24 5.11
C VAL A 254 -25.08 -4.06 6.40
N GLY A 255 -26.26 -4.19 7.04
CA GLY A 255 -26.42 -4.97 8.26
C GLY A 255 -25.75 -4.34 9.49
N ALA A 256 -25.46 -5.15 10.51
CA ALA A 256 -24.86 -4.70 11.78
C ALA A 256 -23.33 -4.43 11.70
N LYS A 257 -22.79 -4.07 10.53
CA LYS A 257 -21.35 -3.83 10.29
C LYS A 257 -20.88 -2.44 10.77
N SER A 258 -21.38 -1.94 11.90
CA SER A 258 -20.91 -0.66 12.47
C SER A 258 -19.45 -0.79 12.94
N PRO A 259 -18.51 0.08 12.53
CA PRO A 259 -17.09 -0.05 12.90
C PRO A 259 -16.81 -0.02 14.40
N HIS A 260 -17.65 0.66 15.19
CA HIS A 260 -17.57 0.63 16.66
C HIS A 260 -18.11 -0.66 17.29
N LEU A 261 -18.87 -1.45 16.55
CA LEU A 261 -19.40 -2.76 16.97
C LEU A 261 -18.57 -3.92 16.40
N LEU A 262 -17.73 -3.67 15.39
CA LEU A 262 -16.77 -4.63 14.90
C LEU A 262 -15.70 -4.84 15.98
N LYS A 263 -15.65 -6.06 16.51
CA LYS A 263 -14.59 -6.50 17.41
C LYS A 263 -13.24 -6.40 16.69
N LEU A 264 -12.16 -6.49 17.45
CA LEU A 264 -10.80 -6.61 16.91
C LEU A 264 -10.68 -7.97 16.21
N GLU A 265 -11.19 -8.05 14.99
CA GLU A 265 -11.12 -9.23 14.13
C GLU A 265 -9.88 -9.15 13.25
N PRO A 266 -9.25 -10.29 12.93
CA PRO A 266 -8.12 -10.31 12.02
C PRO A 266 -8.52 -9.75 10.64
N PRO A 267 -7.57 -9.15 9.89
CA PRO A 267 -7.85 -8.68 8.55
C PRO A 267 -8.41 -9.78 7.64
N THR A 268 -9.34 -9.44 6.76
CA THR A 268 -9.87 -10.41 5.79
C THR A 268 -8.79 -10.82 4.79
N ILE A 269 -8.36 -12.07 4.88
CA ILE A 269 -7.37 -12.69 3.97
C ILE A 269 -7.91 -13.94 3.26
N SER A 270 -9.20 -14.25 3.40
CA SER A 270 -9.80 -15.39 2.73
C SER A 270 -9.86 -15.17 1.21
N VAL A 271 -9.85 -16.26 0.44
CA VAL A 271 -10.09 -16.25 -1.01
C VAL A 271 -11.21 -17.27 -1.33
N PRO A 272 -11.88 -17.18 -2.50
CA PRO A 272 -12.86 -18.20 -2.89
C PRO A 272 -12.23 -19.60 -2.89
N MET A 273 -13.02 -20.61 -2.53
CA MET A 273 -12.54 -21.98 -2.28
C MET A 273 -11.79 -22.55 -3.48
N GLU A 274 -12.22 -22.25 -4.70
CA GLU A 274 -11.60 -22.72 -5.96
C GLU A 274 -10.16 -22.22 -6.17
N TYR A 275 -9.73 -21.21 -5.41
CA TYR A 275 -8.37 -20.69 -5.48
C TYR A 275 -7.48 -21.25 -4.39
N LEU A 276 -7.99 -21.90 -3.33
CA LEU A 276 -7.13 -22.46 -2.28
C LEU A 276 -6.17 -23.50 -2.84
N GLN A 277 -4.87 -23.32 -2.65
CA GLN A 277 -3.86 -24.28 -3.06
C GLN A 277 -3.94 -25.50 -2.14
N GLU A 278 -4.01 -26.70 -2.70
CA GLU A 278 -3.80 -27.94 -1.95
C GLU A 278 -2.33 -27.99 -1.54
N GLU A 279 -2.03 -28.14 -0.24
CA GLU A 279 -0.66 -28.39 0.21
C GLU A 279 -0.19 -29.72 -0.37
N VAL A 280 0.63 -29.66 -1.43
CA VAL A 280 1.32 -30.84 -1.96
C VAL A 280 2.42 -31.19 -0.97
N VAL A 281 2.14 -32.15 -0.09
CA VAL A 281 3.16 -32.81 0.73
C VAL A 281 3.99 -33.68 -0.22
N ASN A 282 5.04 -33.11 -0.81
CA ASN A 282 6.04 -33.89 -1.54
C ASN A 282 6.95 -34.62 -0.55
N THR A 283 6.60 -35.86 -0.23
CA THR A 283 7.58 -36.86 0.20
C THR A 283 8.10 -37.55 -1.04
N GLU A 284 9.28 -37.17 -1.52
CA GLU A 284 10.09 -38.05 -2.38
C GLU A 284 11.55 -37.60 -2.32
N GLU A 285 12.33 -38.42 -1.61
CA GLU A 285 13.79 -38.52 -1.71
C GLU A 285 14.13 -38.97 -3.13
N GLU A 286 15.07 -38.34 -3.83
CA GLU A 286 15.77 -39.04 -4.90
C GLU A 286 17.18 -38.50 -5.17
N GLU A 287 17.99 -39.42 -5.62
CA GLU A 287 19.43 -39.54 -5.49
C GLU A 287 20.21 -38.70 -6.51
N VAL A 288 21.45 -38.38 -6.10
CA VAL A 288 22.48 -37.75 -6.91
C VAL A 288 22.96 -38.72 -8.00
N ILE A 289 22.81 -38.36 -9.28
CA ILE A 289 23.72 -38.85 -10.33
C ILE A 289 24.22 -37.67 -11.16
N ASN A 290 25.52 -37.47 -11.02
CA ASN A 290 26.39 -36.56 -11.74
C ASN A 290 26.66 -37.11 -13.15
N ASN A 291 26.63 -36.26 -14.18
CA ASN A 291 27.43 -36.41 -15.40
C ASN A 291 27.45 -35.05 -16.11
N GLY A 292 28.63 -34.42 -16.15
CA GLY A 292 28.88 -33.22 -16.94
C GLY A 292 29.24 -33.58 -18.38
N GLU A 293 29.12 -32.59 -19.25
CA GLU A 293 30.02 -32.36 -20.39
C GLU A 293 29.80 -30.92 -20.87
N GLU A 294 30.92 -30.22 -21.04
CA GLU A 294 31.07 -28.86 -21.56
C GLU A 294 31.00 -28.90 -23.10
N GLU A 295 30.28 -27.98 -23.74
CA GLU A 295 30.63 -27.52 -25.10
C GLU A 295 30.33 -26.01 -25.24
N GLU A 296 31.37 -25.28 -25.62
CA GLU A 296 31.37 -23.88 -26.07
C GLU A 296 30.86 -23.80 -27.53
N GLU A 297 30.08 -22.77 -27.89
CA GLU A 297 30.15 -22.23 -29.25
C GLU A 297 29.77 -20.74 -29.36
N GLU A 298 30.45 -20.09 -30.29
CA GLU A 298 30.63 -18.66 -30.49
C GLU A 298 29.44 -17.91 -31.15
N ALA A 299 29.59 -16.59 -31.25
CA ALA A 299 28.54 -15.62 -31.57
C ALA A 299 28.56 -15.05 -33.01
N LYS A 300 27.38 -14.50 -33.40
CA LYS A 300 27.06 -13.36 -34.32
C LYS A 300 26.84 -13.63 -35.84
N PRO A 301 26.21 -12.70 -36.60
CA PRO A 301 25.02 -11.84 -36.35
C PRO A 301 24.07 -11.71 -37.59
N ASN A 302 22.91 -11.03 -37.41
CA ASN A 302 22.09 -10.22 -38.35
C ASN A 302 20.61 -10.31 -37.89
N GLY A 303 19.77 -9.27 -37.77
CA GLY A 303 19.73 -7.96 -38.40
C GLY A 303 18.51 -7.91 -39.34
N GLU A 304 17.37 -7.35 -38.90
CA GLU A 304 16.51 -6.44 -39.68
C GLU A 304 15.27 -5.95 -38.90
N ASN A 305 14.92 -4.70 -39.18
CA ASN A 305 13.95 -3.84 -38.49
C ASN A 305 12.51 -4.05 -38.99
N GLY A 306 11.54 -3.75 -38.12
CA GLY A 306 10.16 -3.44 -38.50
C GLY A 306 9.62 -2.40 -37.52
N ASP A 307 9.58 -1.14 -37.98
CA ASP A 307 9.00 0.01 -37.28
C ASP A 307 7.47 -0.06 -37.30
N ASP A 308 6.83 -0.08 -36.14
CA ASP A 308 5.47 0.43 -35.94
C ASP A 308 5.49 1.34 -34.71
N GLN A 309 5.43 2.65 -34.96
CA GLN A 309 5.41 3.70 -33.94
C GLN A 309 3.98 3.89 -33.42
N ASP A 310 3.63 3.20 -32.34
CA ASP A 310 2.63 3.73 -31.41
C ASP A 310 3.34 4.74 -30.50
N GLN A 311 3.02 6.03 -30.67
CA GLN A 311 3.54 7.10 -29.82
C GLN A 311 2.99 6.93 -28.40
N MET A 312 3.81 6.33 -27.54
CA MET A 312 3.66 6.44 -26.08
C MET A 312 3.95 7.88 -25.65
N PRO A 313 3.17 8.45 -24.71
CA PRO A 313 3.47 9.75 -24.14
C PRO A 313 4.79 9.71 -23.35
N GLU A 314 5.48 10.85 -23.30
CA GLU A 314 6.79 11.01 -22.68
C GLU A 314 6.74 10.61 -21.17
N PRO A 315 7.77 9.91 -20.65
CA PRO A 315 7.79 9.38 -19.27
C PRO A 315 7.50 10.42 -18.17
N ASP A 316 7.84 11.69 -18.40
CA ASP A 316 7.66 12.77 -17.43
C ASP A 316 6.20 13.20 -17.24
N GLU A 317 5.35 13.07 -18.27
CA GLU A 317 3.91 13.41 -18.19
C GLU A 317 3.13 12.34 -17.41
N ILE A 318 3.45 11.07 -17.64
CA ILE A 318 2.90 9.93 -16.89
C ILE A 318 3.26 10.04 -15.40
N ASN A 319 4.52 10.39 -15.13
CA ASN A 319 5.06 10.49 -13.78
C ASN A 319 4.26 11.49 -12.93
N THR A 320 3.96 12.65 -13.50
CA THR A 320 3.27 13.76 -12.82
C THR A 320 1.77 13.50 -12.61
N GLU A 321 1.06 12.92 -13.60
CA GLU A 321 -0.39 12.69 -13.49
C GLU A 321 -0.76 11.55 -12.54
N VAL A 322 0.00 10.44 -12.55
CA VAL A 322 -0.22 9.32 -11.60
C VAL A 322 0.06 9.78 -10.16
N TYR A 323 1.05 10.65 -10.01
CA TYR A 323 1.47 11.22 -8.74
C TYR A 323 0.43 12.19 -8.17
N GLN A 324 -0.06 13.14 -8.98
CA GLN A 324 -1.12 14.06 -8.56
C GLN A 324 -2.44 13.33 -8.23
N GLN A 325 -2.78 12.27 -8.96
CA GLN A 325 -3.98 11.47 -8.66
C GLN A 325 -3.86 10.68 -7.35
N GLN A 326 -2.66 10.20 -6.98
CA GLN A 326 -2.45 9.58 -5.67
C GLN A 326 -2.60 10.60 -4.53
N GLN A 327 -2.10 11.82 -4.72
CA GLN A 327 -2.25 12.90 -3.74
C GLN A 327 -3.69 13.46 -3.65
N GLU A 328 -4.42 13.61 -4.76
CA GLU A 328 -5.80 14.14 -4.77
C GLU A 328 -6.78 13.25 -3.99
N LEU A 329 -6.55 11.94 -3.94
CA LEU A 329 -7.37 11.00 -3.18
C LEU A 329 -7.11 11.08 -1.67
N GLU A 330 -6.00 11.69 -1.25
CA GLU A 330 -5.57 11.85 0.14
C GLU A 330 -5.79 13.28 0.67
N ASN A 331 -5.73 14.30 -0.20
CA ASN A 331 -5.91 15.71 0.16
C ASN A 331 -7.38 16.13 0.41
N ASP A 332 -8.36 15.27 0.12
CA ASP A 332 -9.79 15.52 0.44
C ASP A 332 -10.11 15.27 1.95
N GLU A 333 -9.10 14.97 2.77
CA GLU A 333 -9.20 14.78 4.23
C GLU A 333 -9.20 16.11 5.04
N GLY A 334 -9.37 17.26 4.39
CA GLY A 334 -8.99 18.56 4.95
C GLY A 334 -10.06 19.65 5.05
N GLN A 335 -11.35 19.35 5.28
CA GLN A 335 -12.31 20.38 5.77
C GLN A 335 -13.33 19.79 6.75
N GLU A 336 -12.91 19.51 7.99
CA GLU A 336 -13.83 19.39 9.13
C GLU A 336 -14.42 20.77 9.47
N ASN A 337 -15.47 21.20 8.75
CA ASN A 337 -16.31 22.29 9.21
C ASN A 337 -17.29 21.77 10.26
N PHE A 338 -16.88 21.78 11.54
CA PHE A 338 -17.83 21.73 12.65
C PHE A 338 -18.60 23.04 12.70
N THR A 339 -19.74 23.13 12.02
CA THR A 339 -20.75 24.13 12.34
C THR A 339 -21.44 23.70 13.63
N ASN A 340 -21.16 24.40 14.73
CA ASN A 340 -21.99 24.35 15.93
C ASN A 340 -23.41 24.72 15.52
N GLY A 341 -24.31 23.74 15.56
CA GLY A 341 -25.74 23.96 15.41
C GLY A 341 -26.28 24.64 16.65
N ASP A 342 -26.39 25.96 16.59
CA ASP A 342 -27.28 26.71 17.47
C ASP A 342 -28.72 26.22 17.22
N ASN A 343 -29.33 25.71 18.27
CA ASN A 343 -30.71 25.25 18.30
C ASN A 343 -31.62 26.46 18.57
N PRO A 344 -32.51 26.87 17.65
CA PRO A 344 -33.49 27.90 17.95
C PRO A 344 -34.78 27.29 18.53
N ASP A 345 -35.44 28.12 19.32
CA ASP A 345 -36.83 28.03 19.81
C ASP A 345 -37.11 27.11 21.01
N GLU A 346 -37.30 27.71 22.20
CA GLU A 346 -38.62 28.22 22.60
C GLU A 346 -38.60 28.94 23.98
N ASN A 347 -38.99 30.21 23.92
CA ASN A 347 -40.11 30.80 24.66
C ASN A 347 -39.99 31.29 26.13
N SER A 348 -40.48 32.54 26.31
CA SER A 348 -41.00 33.20 27.51
C SER A 348 -40.02 33.47 28.66
N GLY A 349 -39.88 34.65 29.24
CA GLY A 349 -40.80 35.77 29.40
C GLY A 349 -40.65 36.28 30.84
N THR A 350 -40.55 37.60 31.00
CA THR A 350 -40.84 38.38 32.22
C THR A 350 -39.94 38.27 33.47
N ASN A 351 -39.35 39.43 33.78
CA ASN A 351 -39.45 40.19 35.04
C ASN A 351 -38.19 40.39 35.90
N GLU A 352 -37.99 41.69 36.12
CA GLU A 352 -37.23 42.44 37.15
C GLU A 352 -35.71 42.55 37.04
#